data_AF-A0A350HD32-F1
#
_entry.id   AF-A0A350HD32-F1
#
_cell.length_a   1.000
_cell.length_b   1.000
_cell.length_c   1.000
_cell.angle_alpha   90.00
_cell.angle_beta   90.00
_cell.angle_gamma   90.00
#
_symmetry.space_group_name_H-M   'P 1'
#
loop_
_entity.id
_entity.type
_entity.pdbx_description
1 polymer ?
#
loop_
_entity_poly.entity_id
_entity_poly.type
_entity_poly.pdbx_seq_one_letter_code
_entity_poly.pdbx_strand_id
1 'polypeptide(L)' 'MTSQQTYLQEMVSAMLSWNQFDIYYLAKRLCIPHMMLCRALRGQTIPSDCSYRILCYYLAHHLTAGVDHRGT' A
#
# COMPACT_ATOMS: atom_id res chain seq x y z
N MET A 1 19.42 -2.76 -1.84
CA MET A 1 17.99 -2.49 -2.06
C MET A 1 17.85 -1.63 -3.31
N THR A 2 16.92 -1.94 -4.22
CA THR A 2 16.67 -1.08 -5.39
C THR A 2 15.74 0.07 -5.00
N SER A 3 15.80 1.19 -5.75
CA SER A 3 14.91 2.34 -5.55
C SER A 3 13.43 1.96 -5.51
N GLN A 4 13.00 1.05 -6.40
CA GLN A 4 11.63 0.53 -6.44
C GLN A 4 11.21 -0.17 -5.15
N GLN A 5 12.11 -0.96 -4.52
CA GLN A 5 11.79 -1.67 -3.28
C GLN A 5 11.62 -0.71 -2.11
N THR A 6 12.43 0.35 -2.06
CA THR A 6 12.29 1.42 -1.06
C THR A 6 10.93 2.11 -1.19
N TYR A 7 10.52 2.48 -2.41
CA TYR A 7 9.21 3.10 -2.63
C TYR A 7 8.05 2.19 -2.23
N LEU A 8 8.09 0.90 -2.58
CA LEU A 8 7.06 -0.05 -2.16
C LEU A 8 6.98 -0.19 -0.63
N GLN A 9 8.14 -0.21 0.04
CA GLN A 9 8.20 -0.27 1.50
C GLN A 9 7.56 0.97 2.14
N GLU A 10 7.85 2.16 1.62
CA GLU A 10 7.27 3.43 2.08
C GLU A 10 5.76 3.48 1.85
N MET A 11 5.29 3.07 0.66
CA MET A 11 3.87 2.98 0.33
C MET A 11 3.12 2.06 1.30
N VAL A 12 3.66 0.85 1.57
CA VAL A 12 3.02 -0.09 2.49
C VAL A 12 3.01 0.43 3.92
N SER A 13 4.09 1.09 4.36
CA SER A 13 4.16 1.71 5.69
C SER A 13 3.12 2.82 5.87
N ALA A 14 2.95 3.68 4.86
CA ALA A 14 1.92 4.71 4.85
C ALA A 14 0.50 4.10 4.82
N MET A 15 0.26 3.08 3.99
CA MET A 15 -1.04 2.41 3.94
C MET A 15 -1.41 1.74 5.26
N LEU A 16 -0.43 1.22 6.02
CA LEU A 16 -0.69 0.68 7.35
C LEU A 16 -1.18 1.75 8.31
N SER A 17 -0.58 2.95 8.32
CA SER A 17 -1.04 4.02 9.22
C SER A 17 -2.47 4.46 8.88
N TRP A 18 -2.85 4.49 7.60
CA TRP A 18 -4.23 4.77 7.15
C TRP A 18 -5.24 3.69 7.56
N ASN A 19 -4.77 2.46 7.79
CA ASN A 19 -5.58 1.30 8.14
C ASN A 19 -5.35 0.86 9.59
N GLN A 20 -5.06 1.82 10.49
CA GLN A 20 -4.91 1.60 11.94
C GLN A 20 -3.86 0.52 12.30
N PHE A 21 -2.83 0.38 11.47
CA PHE A 21 -1.77 -0.61 11.60
C PHE A 21 -2.23 -2.08 11.51
N ASP A 22 -3.44 -2.34 11.01
CA ASP A 22 -3.93 -3.71 10.77
C ASP A 22 -3.49 -4.21 9.39
N ILE A 23 -2.44 -5.02 9.39
CA ILE A 23 -1.88 -5.63 8.18
C ILE A 23 -2.81 -6.67 7.53
N TYR A 24 -3.64 -7.37 8.32
CA TYR A 24 -4.58 -8.36 7.79
C TYR A 24 -5.74 -7.67 7.08
N TYR A 25 -6.24 -6.59 7.66
CA TYR A 25 -7.24 -5.75 7.02
C TYR A 25 -6.72 -5.14 5.72
N LEU A 26 -5.51 -4.57 5.72
CA LEU A 26 -4.88 -4.04 4.49
C LEU A 26 -4.70 -5.13 3.42
N ALA A 27 -4.22 -6.31 3.79
CA ALA A 27 -4.08 -7.46 2.88
C ALA A 27 -5.41 -7.83 2.22
N LYS A 28 -6.49 -7.84 3.00
CA LYS A 28 -7.85 -8.10 2.51
C LYS A 28 -8.31 -7.02 1.53
N ARG A 29 -8.08 -5.74 1.80
CA ARG A 29 -8.45 -4.64 0.88
C ARG A 29 -7.69 -4.67 -0.44
N LEU A 30 -6.42 -5.03 -0.39
CA LEU A 30 -5.55 -5.14 -1.57
C LEU A 30 -5.79 -6.43 -2.36
N CYS A 31 -6.47 -7.41 -1.78
CA CYS A 31 -6.60 -8.78 -2.28
C CYS A 31 -5.22 -9.40 -2.57
N ILE A 32 -4.28 -9.26 -1.62
CA ILE A 32 -2.96 -9.90 -1.69
C ILE A 32 -2.67 -10.67 -0.40
N PRO A 33 -1.83 -11.72 -0.44
CA PRO A 33 -1.44 -12.43 0.77
C PRO A 33 -0.71 -11.50 1.75
N HIS A 34 -1.08 -11.53 3.04
CA HIS A 34 -0.44 -10.68 4.07
C HIS A 34 1.08 -10.88 4.13
N MET A 35 1.59 -12.09 3.84
CA MET A 35 3.01 -12.36 3.75
C MET A 35 3.74 -11.52 2.69
N MET A 36 3.06 -11.12 1.60
CA MET A 36 3.64 -10.23 0.60
C MET A 36 3.79 -8.81 1.14
N LEU A 37 2.84 -8.33 1.95
CA LEU A 37 2.99 -7.06 2.66
C LEU A 37 4.16 -7.09 3.65
N CYS A 38 4.31 -8.18 4.40
CA CYS A 38 5.45 -8.38 5.30
C CYS A 38 6.79 -8.35 4.55
N ARG A 39 6.86 -8.95 3.35
CA ARG A 39 8.06 -8.92 2.50
C ARG A 39 8.35 -7.51 1.99
N ALA A 40 7.33 -6.80 1.52
CA ALA A 40 7.45 -5.41 1.08
C ALA A 40 7.96 -4.49 2.21
N LEU A 41 7.44 -4.65 3.44
CA LEU A 41 7.91 -3.90 4.62
C LEU A 41 9.36 -4.17 4.98
N ARG A 42 9.90 -5.33 4.61
CA ARG A 42 11.30 -5.71 4.78
C ARG A 42 12.17 -5.29 3.59
N GLY A 43 11.63 -4.55 2.62
CA GLY A 43 12.34 -4.16 1.39
C GLY A 43 12.68 -5.35 0.48
N GLN A 44 11.97 -6.48 0.62
CA GLN A 44 12.18 -7.68 -0.18
C GLN A 44 11.31 -7.64 -1.44
N THR A 45 11.83 -8.25 -2.51
CA THR A 45 11.09 -8.38 -3.76
C THR A 45 9.78 -9.14 -3.56
N ILE A 46 8.74 -8.65 -4.22
CA ILE A 46 7.41 -9.26 -4.28
C ILE A 46 6.99 -9.40 -5.75
N PRO A 47 6.03 -10.28 -6.06
CA PRO A 47 5.44 -10.38 -7.38
C PRO A 47 4.91 -9.05 -7.94
N SER A 48 4.93 -8.90 -9.26
CA SER A 48 4.54 -7.67 -9.94
C SER A 48 3.05 -7.35 -9.79
N ASP A 49 2.19 -8.37 -9.73
CA ASP A 49 0.76 -8.22 -9.47
C ASP A 49 0.48 -7.63 -8.08
N CYS A 50 1.24 -8.04 -7.06
CA CYS A 50 1.17 -7.49 -5.72
C CYS A 50 1.64 -6.03 -5.69
N SER A 51 2.75 -5.75 -6.37
CA SER A 51 3.30 -4.39 -6.51
C SER A 51 2.30 -3.45 -7.18
N TYR A 52 1.63 -3.92 -8.23
CA TYR A 52 0.60 -3.16 -8.95
C TYR A 52 -0.60 -2.82 -8.06
N ARG A 53 -1.12 -3.79 -7.30
CA ARG A 53 -2.24 -3.57 -6.36
C ARG A 53 -1.91 -2.56 -5.26
N ILE A 54 -0.70 -2.65 -4.71
CA ILE A 54 -0.15 -1.67 -3.75
C ILE A 54 -0.15 -0.26 -4.37
N LEU A 55 0.40 -0.12 -5.57
CA LEU A 55 0.47 1.16 -6.27
C LEU A 55 -0.92 1.74 -6.54
N CYS A 56 -1.85 0.93 -7.08
CA CYS A 56 -3.20 1.37 -7.39
C CYS A 56 -3.95 1.86 -6.14
N TYR A 57 -3.86 1.13 -5.03
CA TYR A 57 -4.52 1.55 -3.80
C TYR A 57 -3.91 2.82 -3.22
N TYR A 58 -2.56 2.91 -3.21
CA TYR A 58 -1.86 4.09 -2.74
C TYR A 58 -2.25 5.34 -3.53
N LEU A 59 -2.29 5.24 -4.86
CA LEU A 59 -2.73 6.33 -5.74
C LEU A 59 -4.22 6.66 -5.55
N ALA A 60 -5.09 5.65 -5.45
CA ALA A 60 -6.51 5.86 -5.22
C ALA A 60 -6.76 6.65 -3.94
N HIS A 61 -6.08 6.30 -2.85
CA HIS A 61 -6.19 7.04 -1.59
C HIS A 61 -5.83 8.53 -1.76
N HIS A 62 -4.71 8.85 -2.42
CA HIS A 62 -4.31 10.25 -2.65
C HIS A 62 -5.27 11.02 -3.54
N LEU A 63 -5.84 10.36 -4.55
CA LEU A 63 -6.84 10.96 -5.43
C LEU A 63 -8.17 11.22 -4.71
N THR A 64 -8.53 10.40 -3.71
CA THR A 64 -9.79 10.56 -2.97
C THR A 64 -9.65 11.39 -1.70
N ALA A 65 -8.49 11.35 -1.03
CA ALA A 65 -8.24 12.08 0.21
C ALA A 65 -7.99 13.58 -0.04
N GLY A 66 -7.55 13.95 -1.25
CA GLY A 66 -7.45 15.35 -1.70
C GLY A 66 -8.76 15.96 -2.19
N VAL A 67 -9.83 15.16 -2.34
CA VAL A 67 -11.19 15.61 -2.70
C VAL A 67 -11.96 15.83 -1.41
N ASP A 68 -11.52 16.82 -0.64
CA ASP A 68 -12.29 17.36 0.47
C ASP A 68 -13.55 18.01 -0.14
N HIS A 69 -14.74 17.53 0.24
CA HIS A 69 -16.06 18.04 -0.13
C HIS A 69 -16.32 19.46 0.42
N ARG A 70 -15.50 20.44 0.07
CA ARG A 70 -15.79 21.87 0.30
C ARG A 70 -16.47 22.45 -0.94
N GLY A 71 -17.76 22.21 -1.08
CA GLY A 71 -18.60 22.95 -2.03
C GLY A 71 -19.62 22.12 -2.81
N THR A 72 -20.55 21.49 -2.11
CA THR A 72 -21.97 21.43 -2.52
C THR A 72 -22.82 21.54 -1.28
#